data_AF-A0AB34FB90-F1
#
_entry.id   AF-A0AB34FB90-F1
#
_cell.length_a   1.000
_cell.length_b   1.000
_cell.length_c   1.000
_cell.angle_alpha   90.00
_cell.angle_beta   90.00
_cell.angle_gamma   90.00
#
_symmetry.space_group_name_H-M   'P 1'
#
loop_
_entity.id
_entity.type
_entity.pdbx_description
1 polymer ?
#
loop_
_entity_poly.entity_id
_entity_poly.type
_entity_poly.pdbx_seq_one_letter_code
_entity_poly.pdbx_strand_id
1 'polypeptide(L)'
;MNLTAAFETNRTVSNLVQLKDSELVGQWRDSTYGLANGRIPFDVNTALVPAALYAIARLAGMQGVYPNNSITRNWSSVAYARARIWEDNTLPLFEFNRTVDNATTLLRQYTAQNTFYKGPTHAGALASYSSDGTIVDYGLAINSSDTPDIIPITHTDTAFRHFLLNSTNDSQLTAFVNASANAILRPFPAGLTTPVGVVVANPALSGKEVLTANFTNSAYHGTVVWSWQLALMARGFELQLDRCHAPNATTSTGTAGNGTVTRSTGSVPAFCGDDGVYGALKAAYNRLWDVIEANKDQLQSEVWSWTYSVANAANSTNANGTPNNDTSATGYKFSPLGVLPPPPGVSGGTESNIRQLWSLTFLAVQRNSKFR
;
A
#
# COMPACT_ATOMS: atom_id res chain seq x y z
N MET A 1 13.94 15.30 -16.15
CA MET A 1 12.60 14.69 -16.29
C MET A 1 12.45 13.83 -17.56
N ASN A 2 13.54 13.37 -18.19
CA ASN A 2 13.47 12.67 -19.48
C ASN A 2 12.85 11.26 -19.36
N LEU A 3 13.16 10.54 -18.28
CA LEU A 3 12.61 9.19 -18.01
C LEU A 3 11.07 9.15 -18.02
N THR A 4 10.43 10.27 -17.68
CA THR A 4 8.97 10.36 -17.55
C THR A 4 8.27 10.90 -18.80
N ALA A 5 9.03 11.33 -19.81
CA ALA A 5 8.48 12.05 -20.97
C ALA A 5 7.72 11.13 -21.93
N ALA A 6 8.15 9.88 -22.09
CA ALA A 6 7.49 8.94 -23.01
C ALA A 6 6.06 8.59 -22.56
N PHE A 7 5.82 8.47 -21.25
CA PHE A 7 4.48 8.19 -20.73
C PHE A 7 3.51 9.36 -20.89
N GLU A 8 4.02 10.60 -20.86
CA GLU A 8 3.21 11.80 -21.10
C GLU A 8 2.62 11.81 -22.51
N THR A 9 3.40 11.37 -23.51
CA THR A 9 2.97 11.32 -24.91
C THR A 9 2.16 10.05 -25.20
N ASN A 10 2.56 8.90 -24.65
CA ASN A 10 1.92 7.62 -24.87
C ASN A 10 1.80 6.82 -23.56
N ARG A 11 0.59 6.71 -23.03
CA ARG A 11 0.28 6.22 -21.67
C ARG A 11 0.16 4.70 -21.61
N THR A 12 1.21 3.99 -22.03
CA THR A 12 1.26 2.52 -22.09
C THR A 12 2.21 1.96 -21.04
N VAL A 13 2.05 0.67 -20.72
CA VAL A 13 2.94 -0.07 -19.81
C VAL A 13 4.41 0.04 -20.23
N SER A 14 4.69 0.02 -21.54
CA SER A 14 6.04 0.14 -22.08
C SER A 14 6.76 1.45 -21.72
N ASN A 15 6.00 2.51 -21.38
CA ASN A 15 6.54 3.81 -21.02
C ASN A 15 6.56 4.06 -19.50
N LEU A 16 6.17 3.08 -18.69
CA LEU A 16 6.35 3.11 -17.24
C LEU A 16 7.84 2.96 -16.88
N VAL A 17 8.20 3.43 -15.68
CA VAL A 17 9.54 3.19 -15.11
C VAL A 17 9.68 1.73 -14.72
N GLN A 18 10.76 1.11 -15.16
CA GLN A 18 11.04 -0.31 -14.98
C GLN A 18 12.42 -0.46 -14.33
N LEU A 19 12.65 -1.60 -13.70
CA LEU A 19 13.98 -1.99 -13.27
C LEU A 19 14.92 -2.00 -14.49
N LYS A 20 16.13 -1.49 -14.28
CA LYS A 20 17.17 -1.49 -15.32
C LYS A 20 17.39 -2.91 -15.85
N ASP A 21 17.88 -2.99 -17.07
CA ASP A 21 18.21 -4.28 -17.66
C ASP A 21 19.21 -5.03 -16.80
N SER A 22 18.98 -6.34 -16.68
CA SER A 22 19.75 -7.26 -15.82
C SER A 22 19.67 -7.01 -14.31
N GLU A 23 18.96 -5.99 -13.84
CA GLU A 23 18.72 -5.76 -12.42
C GLU A 23 17.41 -6.44 -11.97
N LEU A 24 17.51 -7.25 -10.91
CA LEU A 24 16.36 -7.94 -10.29
C LEU A 24 15.77 -7.15 -9.12
N VAL A 25 16.47 -6.09 -8.68
CA VAL A 25 16.10 -5.21 -7.57
C VAL A 25 16.27 -3.74 -8.01
N GLY A 26 15.68 -2.80 -7.26
CA GLY A 26 15.79 -1.36 -7.60
C GLY A 26 14.74 -0.45 -6.98
N GLN A 27 13.99 -0.96 -6.01
CA GLN A 27 13.08 -0.20 -5.14
C GLN A 27 13.18 -0.76 -3.71
N TRP A 28 12.42 -0.21 -2.78
CA TRP A 28 12.54 -0.51 -1.34
C TRP A 28 12.50 -2.00 -0.98
N ARG A 29 11.75 -2.84 -1.72
CA ARG A 29 11.65 -4.28 -1.47
C ARG A 29 12.90 -5.07 -1.85
N ASP A 30 13.97 -4.42 -2.33
CA ASP A 30 15.40 -4.79 -2.37
C ASP A 30 15.83 -6.28 -2.31
N SER A 31 14.99 -7.17 -2.82
CA SER A 31 15.13 -8.62 -2.76
C SER A 31 14.73 -9.18 -4.12
N THR A 32 15.47 -10.19 -4.56
CA THR A 32 15.32 -10.81 -5.88
C THR A 32 13.87 -11.18 -6.22
N TYR A 33 13.13 -11.65 -5.21
CA TYR A 33 11.75 -12.10 -5.37
C TYR A 33 10.71 -11.12 -4.81
N GLY A 34 11.11 -9.95 -4.30
CA GLY A 34 10.22 -8.99 -3.63
C GLY A 34 9.14 -8.41 -4.52
N LEU A 35 9.32 -8.47 -5.85
CA LEU A 35 8.32 -8.08 -6.86
C LEU A 35 7.74 -9.27 -7.62
N ALA A 36 7.93 -10.50 -7.12
CA ALA A 36 7.53 -11.73 -7.80
C ALA A 36 8.07 -11.84 -9.24
N ASN A 37 9.33 -11.46 -9.45
CA ASN A 37 10.01 -11.32 -10.75
C ASN A 37 9.44 -10.21 -11.66
N GLY A 38 8.52 -9.38 -11.17
CA GLY A 38 8.04 -8.21 -11.91
C GLY A 38 9.11 -7.15 -12.08
N ARG A 39 9.08 -6.47 -13.23
CA ARG A 39 10.05 -5.43 -13.62
C ARG A 39 9.50 -4.02 -13.47
N ILE A 40 8.19 -3.85 -13.29
CA ILE A 40 7.53 -2.53 -13.26
C ILE A 40 6.81 -2.37 -11.93
N PRO A 41 7.43 -1.73 -10.92
CA PRO A 41 6.88 -1.66 -9.57
C PRO A 41 5.69 -0.69 -9.44
N PHE A 42 4.69 -1.07 -8.65
CA PHE A 42 3.52 -0.21 -8.36
C PHE A 42 3.90 1.09 -7.65
N ASP A 43 4.70 1.02 -6.58
CA ASP A 43 5.07 2.15 -5.72
C ASP A 43 5.83 3.24 -6.51
N VAL A 44 6.76 2.80 -7.37
CA VAL A 44 7.54 3.67 -8.23
C VAL A 44 6.63 4.44 -9.18
N ASN A 45 5.77 3.72 -9.91
CA ASN A 45 5.01 4.31 -11.00
C ASN A 45 3.78 5.09 -10.53
N THR A 46 3.09 4.61 -9.50
CA THR A 46 1.82 5.19 -9.05
C THR A 46 1.96 6.20 -7.93
N ALA A 47 3.14 6.29 -7.29
CA ALA A 47 3.38 7.23 -6.20
C ALA A 47 4.69 8.01 -6.35
N LEU A 48 5.85 7.34 -6.41
CA LEU A 48 7.15 8.03 -6.34
C LEU A 48 7.42 8.91 -7.56
N VAL A 49 7.14 8.44 -8.78
CA VAL A 49 7.32 9.23 -10.01
C VAL A 49 6.46 10.50 -10.02
N PRO A 50 5.13 10.43 -9.88
CA PRO A 50 4.31 11.65 -9.81
C PRO A 50 4.69 12.55 -8.63
N ALA A 51 5.02 12.00 -7.46
CA ALA A 51 5.47 12.78 -6.31
C ALA A 51 6.79 13.52 -6.58
N ALA A 52 7.76 12.86 -7.22
CA ALA A 52 9.02 13.45 -7.62
C ALA A 52 8.84 14.56 -8.66
N LEU A 53 7.93 14.37 -9.63
CA LEU A 53 7.58 15.42 -10.59
C LEU A 53 6.93 16.63 -9.90
N TYR A 54 6.03 16.42 -8.94
CA TYR A 54 5.51 17.50 -8.11
C TYR A 54 6.58 18.20 -7.28
N ALA A 55 7.53 17.46 -6.72
CA ALA A 55 8.65 18.03 -5.97
C ALA A 55 9.54 18.89 -6.88
N ILE A 56 9.88 18.39 -8.08
CA ILE A 56 10.61 19.15 -9.11
C ILE A 56 9.84 20.42 -9.47
N ALA A 57 8.52 20.32 -9.68
CA ALA A 57 7.69 21.48 -10.00
C ALA A 57 7.78 22.56 -8.92
N ARG A 58 7.65 22.16 -7.65
CA ARG A 58 7.73 23.09 -6.50
C ARG A 58 9.11 23.71 -6.38
N LEU A 59 10.18 22.90 -6.43
CA LEU A 59 11.56 23.40 -6.34
C LEU A 59 11.91 24.35 -7.50
N ALA A 60 11.48 24.01 -8.72
CA ALA A 60 11.67 24.86 -9.90
C ALA A 60 10.89 26.18 -9.83
N GLY A 61 9.76 26.21 -9.10
CA GLY A 61 8.98 27.42 -8.86
C GLY A 61 9.52 28.31 -7.71
N MET A 62 10.48 27.83 -6.92
CA MET A 62 11.07 28.61 -5.82
C MET A 62 12.13 29.58 -6.35
N GLN A 63 11.99 30.86 -6.01
CA GLN A 63 12.98 31.88 -6.36
C GLN A 63 14.36 31.52 -5.80
N GLY A 64 15.38 31.56 -6.65
CA GLY A 64 16.78 31.35 -6.25
C GLY A 64 17.25 29.89 -6.22
N VAL A 65 16.36 28.89 -6.36
CA VAL A 65 16.77 27.47 -6.42
C VAL A 65 17.37 27.13 -7.79
N TYR A 66 16.77 27.62 -8.87
CA TYR A 66 17.27 27.47 -10.23
C TYR A 66 17.41 28.84 -10.92
N PRO A 67 18.39 29.02 -11.83
CA PRO A 67 18.50 30.24 -12.62
C PRO A 67 17.25 30.44 -13.48
N ASN A 68 16.88 31.68 -13.79
CA ASN A 68 15.78 31.95 -14.73
C ASN A 68 16.32 32.11 -16.16
N ASN A 69 16.62 31.01 -16.84
CA ASN A 69 17.17 31.00 -18.21
C ASN A 69 16.31 30.16 -19.17
N SER A 70 16.72 30.02 -20.44
CA SER A 70 15.96 29.29 -21.46
C SER A 70 15.76 27.80 -21.15
N ILE A 71 16.61 27.21 -20.32
CA ILE A 71 16.57 25.77 -19.98
C ILE A 71 15.57 25.52 -18.85
N THR A 72 15.59 26.34 -17.81
CA THR A 72 14.92 26.09 -16.52
C THR A 72 13.62 26.86 -16.32
N ARG A 73 13.37 27.94 -17.09
CA ARG A 73 12.21 28.84 -16.88
C ARG A 73 10.84 28.15 -16.92
N ASN A 74 10.73 27.01 -17.59
CA ASN A 74 9.48 26.25 -17.74
C ASN A 74 9.46 24.95 -16.92
N TRP A 75 10.52 24.64 -16.15
CA TRP A 75 10.58 23.37 -15.42
C TRP A 75 9.43 23.20 -14.43
N SER A 76 9.03 24.29 -13.76
CA SER A 76 7.89 24.29 -12.83
C SER A 76 6.61 23.84 -13.52
N SER A 77 6.23 24.46 -14.63
CA SER A 77 4.96 24.17 -15.32
C SER A 77 4.99 22.82 -16.04
N VAL A 78 6.10 22.48 -16.70
CA VAL A 78 6.28 21.20 -17.38
C VAL A 78 6.25 20.03 -16.40
N ALA A 79 6.96 20.14 -15.27
CA ALA A 79 6.96 19.09 -14.24
C ALA A 79 5.56 18.90 -13.64
N TYR A 80 4.84 19.99 -13.37
CA TYR A 80 3.49 19.93 -12.81
C TYR A 80 2.50 19.27 -13.77
N ALA A 81 2.49 19.68 -15.05
CA ALA A 81 1.62 19.08 -16.06
C ALA A 81 1.90 17.58 -16.23
N ARG A 82 3.18 17.20 -16.26
CA ARG A 82 3.59 15.80 -16.33
C ARG A 82 3.20 15.01 -15.09
N ALA A 83 3.35 15.60 -13.89
CA ALA A 83 2.95 14.96 -12.64
C ALA A 83 1.46 14.59 -12.64
N ARG A 84 0.58 15.50 -13.11
CA ARG A 84 -0.86 15.23 -13.26
C ARG A 84 -1.14 14.05 -14.20
N ILE A 85 -0.47 14.02 -15.35
CA ILE A 85 -0.65 12.93 -16.31
C ILE A 85 -0.23 11.59 -15.71
N TRP A 86 0.93 11.52 -15.06
CA TRP A 86 1.38 10.31 -14.37
C TRP A 86 0.39 9.91 -13.27
N GLU A 87 0.08 10.82 -12.35
CA GLU A 87 -0.81 10.58 -11.22
C GLU A 87 -2.18 10.02 -11.65
N ASP A 88 -2.78 10.59 -12.69
CA ASP A 88 -4.13 10.27 -13.13
C ASP A 88 -4.18 9.01 -14.04
N ASN A 89 -3.08 8.60 -14.69
CA ASN A 89 -3.10 7.55 -15.71
C ASN A 89 -2.31 6.28 -15.38
N THR A 90 -1.43 6.28 -14.37
CA THR A 90 -0.69 5.06 -14.01
C THR A 90 -1.52 4.09 -13.18
N LEU A 91 -2.35 4.58 -12.26
CA LEU A 91 -3.04 3.74 -11.28
C LEU A 91 -3.92 2.65 -11.92
N PRO A 92 -4.75 2.94 -12.95
CA PRO A 92 -5.60 1.93 -13.58
C PRO A 92 -4.83 0.78 -14.23
N LEU A 93 -3.56 0.97 -14.58
CA LEU A 93 -2.72 -0.07 -15.20
C LEU A 93 -2.34 -1.20 -14.23
N PHE A 94 -2.51 -0.98 -12.91
CA PHE A 94 -2.21 -1.95 -11.87
C PHE A 94 -3.48 -2.51 -11.20
N GLU A 95 -4.66 -2.02 -11.56
CA GLU A 95 -5.91 -2.47 -10.95
C GLU A 95 -6.24 -3.90 -11.38
N PHE A 96 -6.61 -4.75 -10.42
CA PHE A 96 -7.22 -6.03 -10.70
C PHE A 96 -8.45 -6.22 -9.82
N ASN A 97 -9.39 -7.02 -10.31
CA ASN A 97 -10.61 -7.29 -9.58
C ASN A 97 -10.97 -8.78 -9.58
N ARG A 98 -11.77 -9.17 -8.60
CA ARG A 98 -12.30 -10.52 -8.41
C ARG A 98 -13.74 -10.42 -7.93
N THR A 99 -14.64 -11.24 -8.48
CA THR A 99 -15.95 -11.41 -7.84
C THR A 99 -15.79 -12.04 -6.46
N VAL A 100 -16.69 -11.77 -5.52
CA VAL A 100 -16.68 -12.38 -4.19
C VAL A 100 -16.67 -13.91 -4.26
N ASP A 101 -17.38 -14.52 -5.21
CA ASP A 101 -17.40 -15.98 -5.41
C ASP A 101 -16.06 -16.53 -5.88
N ASN A 102 -15.42 -15.84 -6.84
CA ASN A 102 -14.10 -16.21 -7.32
C ASN A 102 -13.06 -16.07 -6.20
N ALA A 103 -13.04 -14.93 -5.51
CA ALA A 103 -12.16 -14.68 -4.36
C ALA A 103 -12.37 -15.72 -3.26
N THR A 104 -13.61 -16.11 -2.95
CA THR A 104 -13.92 -17.16 -1.97
C THR A 104 -13.31 -18.51 -2.36
N THR A 105 -13.33 -18.84 -3.65
CA THR A 105 -12.70 -20.07 -4.17
C THR A 105 -11.18 -20.00 -4.07
N LEU A 106 -10.58 -18.86 -4.42
CA LEU A 106 -9.14 -18.63 -4.30
C LEU A 106 -8.65 -18.75 -2.85
N LEU A 107 -9.41 -18.21 -1.88
CA LEU A 107 -9.05 -18.34 -0.47
C LEU A 107 -9.10 -19.78 0.02
N ARG A 108 -10.09 -20.57 -0.42
CA ARG A 108 -10.17 -22.01 -0.10
C ARG A 108 -8.94 -22.75 -0.64
N GLN A 109 -8.57 -22.50 -1.91
CA GLN A 109 -7.38 -23.07 -2.52
C GLN A 109 -6.10 -22.65 -1.78
N TYR A 110 -5.95 -21.35 -1.50
CA TYR A 110 -4.83 -20.80 -0.74
C TYR A 110 -4.65 -21.53 0.58
N THR A 111 -5.70 -21.60 1.42
CA THR A 111 -5.60 -22.27 2.73
C THR A 111 -5.34 -23.78 2.65
N ALA A 112 -5.86 -24.45 1.61
CA ALA A 112 -5.63 -25.88 1.43
C ALA A 112 -4.17 -26.19 1.07
N GLN A 113 -3.55 -25.33 0.25
CA GLN A 113 -2.18 -25.51 -0.24
C GLN A 113 -1.12 -24.86 0.67
N ASN A 114 -1.51 -23.93 1.56
CA ASN A 114 -0.57 -23.17 2.38
C ASN A 114 0.14 -24.08 3.40
N THR A 115 1.46 -23.93 3.52
CA THR A 115 2.30 -24.75 4.41
C THR A 115 2.53 -24.14 5.80
N PHE A 116 2.35 -22.82 5.96
CA PHE A 116 2.64 -22.09 7.20
C PHE A 116 1.40 -21.51 7.90
N TYR A 117 0.26 -21.48 7.21
CA TYR A 117 -1.02 -20.99 7.71
C TYR A 117 -2.08 -22.09 7.63
N LYS A 118 -2.66 -22.44 8.78
CA LYS A 118 -3.73 -23.46 8.92
C LYS A 118 -4.98 -22.88 9.57
N GLY A 119 -5.17 -21.57 9.47
CA GLY A 119 -6.34 -20.86 10.01
C GLY A 119 -7.52 -20.79 9.03
N PRO A 120 -8.58 -20.07 9.39
CA PRO A 120 -9.75 -19.91 8.54
C PRO A 120 -9.42 -19.06 7.30
N THR A 121 -10.24 -19.22 6.24
CA THR A 121 -10.12 -18.43 5.01
C THR A 121 -10.48 -16.96 5.19
N HIS A 122 -11.33 -16.66 6.18
CA HIS A 122 -12.01 -15.36 6.34
C HIS A 122 -12.85 -14.94 5.12
N ALA A 123 -13.33 -15.89 4.30
CA ALA A 123 -14.11 -15.57 3.10
C ALA A 123 -15.39 -14.77 3.38
N GLY A 124 -15.99 -14.89 4.56
CA GLY A 124 -17.14 -14.08 4.96
C GLY A 124 -16.87 -12.57 4.96
N ALA A 125 -15.61 -12.15 5.15
CA ALA A 125 -15.23 -10.74 5.09
C ALA A 125 -15.22 -10.16 3.66
N LEU A 126 -15.14 -11.01 2.63
CA LEU A 126 -15.12 -10.54 1.24
C LEU A 126 -16.40 -9.79 0.88
N ALA A 127 -17.57 -10.31 1.26
CA ALA A 127 -18.84 -9.66 0.97
C ALA A 127 -18.97 -8.30 1.67
N SER A 128 -18.55 -8.21 2.94
CA SER A 128 -18.60 -6.98 3.75
C SER A 128 -17.68 -5.87 3.25
N TYR A 129 -16.59 -6.23 2.56
CA TYR A 129 -15.55 -5.29 2.11
C TYR A 129 -15.33 -5.44 0.59
N SER A 130 -16.44 -5.41 -0.15
CA SER A 130 -16.52 -5.42 -1.61
C SER A 130 -17.33 -4.22 -2.11
N SER A 131 -17.10 -3.83 -3.36
CA SER A 131 -17.91 -2.85 -4.08
C SER A 131 -18.78 -3.61 -5.06
N ASP A 132 -20.09 -3.64 -4.84
CA ASP A 132 -21.06 -4.34 -5.69
C ASP A 132 -20.70 -5.81 -5.98
N GLY A 133 -20.29 -6.54 -4.93
CA GLY A 133 -19.89 -7.95 -5.05
C GLY A 133 -18.54 -8.17 -5.73
N THR A 134 -17.77 -7.11 -5.93
CA THR A 134 -16.44 -7.14 -6.53
C THR A 134 -15.37 -6.66 -5.55
N ILE A 135 -14.33 -7.46 -5.39
CA ILE A 135 -13.09 -7.06 -4.71
C ILE A 135 -12.23 -6.34 -5.72
N VAL A 136 -11.90 -5.07 -5.44
CA VAL A 136 -10.96 -4.27 -6.22
C VAL A 136 -9.70 -4.10 -5.39
N ASP A 137 -8.55 -4.47 -5.96
CA ASP A 137 -7.23 -4.32 -5.37
C ASP A 137 -6.23 -3.87 -6.46
N TYR A 138 -5.01 -3.51 -6.05
CA TYR A 138 -3.93 -3.13 -6.96
C TYR A 138 -2.81 -4.15 -6.87
N GLY A 139 -2.27 -4.53 -8.03
CA GLY A 139 -1.19 -5.50 -8.14
C GLY A 139 0.15 -4.90 -7.77
N LEU A 140 0.96 -5.70 -7.09
CA LEU A 140 2.31 -5.36 -6.62
C LEU A 140 3.24 -4.81 -7.71
N ALA A 141 3.13 -5.37 -8.92
CA ALA A 141 3.93 -4.99 -10.07
C ALA A 141 3.25 -5.41 -11.38
N ILE A 142 3.79 -4.95 -12.50
CA ILE A 142 3.56 -5.54 -13.82
C ILE A 142 4.82 -6.34 -14.20
N ASN A 143 4.62 -7.50 -14.83
CA ASN A 143 5.70 -8.44 -15.12
C ASN A 143 6.80 -7.80 -15.99
N SER A 144 6.49 -7.34 -17.20
CA SER A 144 7.43 -6.56 -18.02
C SER A 144 6.72 -5.79 -19.14
N SER A 145 7.46 -5.03 -19.94
CA SER A 145 6.90 -4.44 -21.18
C SER A 145 6.47 -5.49 -22.20
N ASP A 146 7.23 -6.58 -22.32
CA ASP A 146 6.98 -7.64 -23.30
C ASP A 146 5.84 -8.57 -22.86
N THR A 147 5.66 -8.70 -21.55
CA THR A 147 4.58 -9.46 -20.91
C THR A 147 3.89 -8.57 -19.87
N PRO A 148 2.97 -7.68 -20.28
CA PRO A 148 2.39 -6.64 -19.43
C PRO A 148 1.31 -7.15 -18.47
N ASP A 149 1.46 -8.39 -17.99
CA ASP A 149 0.54 -8.98 -17.02
C ASP A 149 0.73 -8.36 -15.64
N ILE A 150 -0.38 -7.99 -15.01
CA ILE A 150 -0.40 -7.59 -13.60
C ILE A 150 0.00 -8.79 -12.74
N ILE A 151 0.76 -8.53 -11.68
CA ILE A 151 1.07 -9.48 -10.61
C ILE A 151 0.06 -9.23 -9.47
N PRO A 152 -1.02 -10.03 -9.36
CA PRO A 152 -2.16 -9.74 -8.49
C PRO A 152 -1.90 -10.16 -7.05
N ILE A 153 -1.00 -9.44 -6.38
CA ILE A 153 -0.68 -9.58 -4.96
C ILE A 153 -1.18 -8.31 -4.27
N THR A 154 -2.15 -8.43 -3.36
CA THR A 154 -2.62 -7.33 -2.52
C THR A 154 -1.49 -6.92 -1.58
N HIS A 155 -1.21 -5.62 -1.42
CA HIS A 155 0.03 -5.17 -0.77
C HIS A 155 -0.12 -3.78 -0.13
N THR A 156 0.80 -3.45 0.77
CA THR A 156 0.78 -2.16 1.50
C THR A 156 1.43 -1.01 0.75
N ASP A 157 2.00 -1.20 -0.45
CA ASP A 157 2.65 -0.09 -1.17
C ASP A 157 1.67 0.99 -1.61
N THR A 158 0.37 0.70 -1.56
CA THR A 158 -0.70 1.71 -1.66
C THR A 158 -0.50 2.86 -0.65
N ALA A 159 0.18 2.61 0.48
CA ALA A 159 0.57 3.60 1.47
C ALA A 159 1.39 4.76 0.88
N PHE A 160 2.28 4.49 -0.08
CA PHE A 160 3.07 5.54 -0.73
C PHE A 160 2.18 6.56 -1.44
N ARG A 161 1.14 6.09 -2.14
CA ARG A 161 0.20 6.97 -2.83
C ARG A 161 -0.65 7.76 -1.85
N HIS A 162 -1.15 7.14 -0.77
CA HIS A 162 -1.87 7.84 0.30
C HIS A 162 -1.04 8.92 1.00
N PHE A 163 0.26 8.67 1.17
CA PHE A 163 1.15 9.59 1.87
C PHE A 163 1.69 10.72 0.98
N LEU A 164 2.08 10.41 -0.27
CA LEU A 164 2.80 11.35 -1.13
C LEU A 164 1.90 12.19 -2.04
N LEU A 165 0.68 11.73 -2.33
CA LEU A 165 -0.19 12.32 -3.35
C LEU A 165 -1.50 12.83 -2.78
N ASN A 166 -1.96 13.94 -3.36
CA ASN A 166 -3.25 14.56 -3.09
C ASN A 166 -4.05 14.64 -4.39
N SER A 167 -4.33 13.49 -5.00
CA SER A 167 -5.01 13.41 -6.30
C SER A 167 -6.31 14.20 -6.30
N THR A 168 -6.60 14.84 -7.43
CA THR A 168 -7.84 15.59 -7.66
C THR A 168 -8.73 14.91 -8.71
N ASN A 169 -8.39 13.69 -9.14
CA ASN A 169 -9.30 12.85 -9.91
C ASN A 169 -10.21 12.10 -8.92
N ASP A 170 -11.36 12.69 -8.60
CA ASP A 170 -12.23 12.23 -7.52
C ASP A 170 -12.74 10.80 -7.71
N SER A 171 -13.18 10.41 -8.91
CA SER A 171 -13.66 9.04 -9.16
C SER A 171 -12.56 8.00 -8.87
N GLN A 172 -11.36 8.24 -9.42
CA GLN A 172 -10.22 7.35 -9.20
C GLN A 172 -9.76 7.36 -7.73
N LEU A 173 -9.73 8.53 -7.08
CA LEU A 173 -9.33 8.67 -5.69
C LEU A 173 -10.30 7.93 -4.76
N THR A 174 -11.61 8.10 -4.96
CA THR A 174 -12.65 7.41 -4.18
C THR A 174 -12.51 5.89 -4.31
N ALA A 175 -12.34 5.37 -5.52
CA ALA A 175 -12.12 3.94 -5.75
C ALA A 175 -10.84 3.45 -5.05
N PHE A 176 -9.73 4.17 -5.19
CA PHE A 176 -8.43 3.83 -4.59
C PHE A 176 -8.46 3.81 -3.05
N VAL A 177 -9.08 4.84 -2.45
CA VAL A 177 -9.25 4.96 -0.99
C VAL A 177 -10.09 3.79 -0.47
N ASN A 178 -11.22 3.51 -1.11
CA ASN A 178 -12.10 2.42 -0.72
C ASN A 178 -11.39 1.06 -0.81
N ALA A 179 -10.75 0.77 -1.94
CA ALA A 179 -10.00 -0.47 -2.16
C ALA A 179 -8.90 -0.68 -1.10
N SER A 180 -8.09 0.36 -0.85
CA SER A 180 -7.01 0.29 0.14
C SER A 180 -7.53 0.12 1.56
N ALA A 181 -8.61 0.82 1.94
CA ALA A 181 -9.25 0.69 3.24
C ALA A 181 -9.81 -0.71 3.45
N ASN A 182 -10.51 -1.25 2.44
CA ASN A 182 -11.08 -2.60 2.47
C ASN A 182 -10.00 -3.69 2.56
N ALA A 183 -8.86 -3.52 1.88
CA ALA A 183 -7.74 -4.45 2.01
C ALA A 183 -7.18 -4.51 3.44
N ILE A 184 -7.17 -3.39 4.17
CA ILE A 184 -6.79 -3.34 5.59
C ILE A 184 -7.88 -3.92 6.50
N LEU A 185 -9.15 -3.65 6.22
CA LEU A 185 -10.26 -4.14 7.04
C LEU A 185 -10.46 -5.65 6.96
N ARG A 186 -10.17 -6.26 5.79
CA ARG A 186 -10.23 -7.70 5.60
C ARG A 186 -9.11 -8.41 6.40
N PRO A 187 -9.43 -9.42 7.25
CA PRO A 187 -8.42 -10.25 7.89
C PRO A 187 -7.63 -11.08 6.88
N PHE A 188 -6.33 -11.29 7.11
CA PHE A 188 -5.53 -12.24 6.33
C PHE A 188 -6.09 -13.67 6.49
N PRO A 189 -6.28 -14.46 5.40
CA PRO A 189 -5.79 -14.19 4.04
C PRO A 189 -6.79 -13.48 3.10
N ALA A 190 -8.00 -13.12 3.54
CA ALA A 190 -8.94 -12.33 2.73
C ALA A 190 -8.47 -10.87 2.49
N GLY A 191 -7.58 -10.36 3.34
CA GLY A 191 -6.93 -9.06 3.21
C GLY A 191 -5.56 -9.04 3.86
N LEU A 192 -5.16 -7.90 4.42
CA LEU A 192 -3.79 -7.68 4.89
C LEU A 192 -3.64 -7.78 6.41
N THR A 193 -4.72 -7.69 7.18
CA THR A 193 -4.60 -7.55 8.65
C THR A 193 -4.51 -8.89 9.37
N THR A 194 -3.48 -9.03 10.20
CA THR A 194 -3.35 -10.07 11.21
C THR A 194 -3.39 -9.44 12.61
N PRO A 195 -3.59 -10.22 13.68
CA PRO A 195 -3.45 -9.75 15.06
C PRO A 195 -2.06 -9.21 15.43
N VAL A 196 -1.01 -9.57 14.67
CA VAL A 196 0.38 -9.13 14.95
C VAL A 196 0.86 -7.98 14.06
N GLY A 197 0.00 -7.48 13.17
CA GLY A 197 0.37 -6.48 12.17
C GLY A 197 -0.36 -6.63 10.83
N VAL A 198 -0.12 -5.70 9.92
CA VAL A 198 -0.59 -5.77 8.53
C VAL A 198 0.55 -6.31 7.66
N VAL A 199 0.29 -7.37 6.90
CA VAL A 199 1.31 -7.98 6.04
C VAL A 199 1.60 -7.12 4.81
N VAL A 200 2.85 -7.05 4.38
CA VAL A 200 3.26 -6.16 3.26
C VAL A 200 2.87 -6.67 1.88
N ALA A 201 2.60 -7.98 1.76
CA ALA A 201 2.14 -8.61 0.53
C ALA A 201 1.32 -9.87 0.86
N ASN A 202 0.21 -10.07 0.16
CA ASN A 202 -0.67 -11.22 0.31
C ASN A 202 -1.03 -11.80 -1.08
N PRO A 203 -0.55 -13.00 -1.42
CA PRO A 203 -0.80 -13.65 -2.71
C PRO A 203 -2.14 -14.41 -2.77
N ALA A 204 -2.95 -14.43 -1.71
CA ALA A 204 -4.09 -15.33 -1.59
C ALA A 204 -5.19 -15.13 -2.64
N LEU A 205 -5.32 -13.92 -3.19
CA LEU A 205 -6.28 -13.61 -4.27
C LEU A 205 -5.65 -13.66 -5.68
N SER A 206 -4.42 -14.15 -5.78
CA SER A 206 -3.69 -14.17 -7.05
C SER A 206 -4.16 -15.24 -8.01
N GLY A 207 -4.60 -16.41 -7.49
CA GLY A 207 -4.87 -17.61 -8.27
C GLY A 207 -3.62 -18.25 -8.90
N LYS A 208 -2.41 -17.88 -8.44
CA LYS A 208 -1.14 -18.39 -8.96
C LYS A 208 -0.39 -19.15 -7.86
N GLU A 209 -0.28 -20.47 -7.99
CA GLU A 209 0.38 -21.34 -6.99
C GLU A 209 1.84 -20.92 -6.73
N VAL A 210 2.56 -20.50 -7.78
CA VAL A 210 3.94 -20.00 -7.66
C VAL A 210 4.05 -18.77 -6.76
N LEU A 211 3.04 -17.89 -6.75
CA LEU A 211 3.02 -16.71 -5.88
C LEU A 211 2.74 -17.12 -4.43
N THR A 212 1.80 -18.04 -4.21
CA THR A 212 1.53 -18.64 -2.90
C THR A 212 2.75 -19.34 -2.31
N ALA A 213 3.51 -20.06 -3.14
CA ALA A 213 4.71 -20.77 -2.70
C ALA A 213 5.86 -19.83 -2.33
N ASN A 214 6.00 -18.70 -3.03
CA ASN A 214 7.15 -17.81 -2.86
C ASN A 214 6.91 -16.67 -1.85
N PHE A 215 5.67 -16.20 -1.69
CA PHE A 215 5.31 -15.12 -0.75
C PHE A 215 4.84 -15.71 0.58
N THR A 216 5.78 -16.35 1.29
CA THR A 216 5.53 -16.96 2.61
C THR A 216 5.64 -15.94 3.74
N ASN A 217 5.33 -16.38 4.96
CA ASN A 217 5.65 -15.63 6.19
C ASN A 217 7.16 -15.61 6.50
N SER A 218 8.02 -16.26 5.73
CA SER A 218 9.47 -16.17 5.88
C SER A 218 10.18 -15.42 4.75
N ALA A 219 9.45 -15.08 3.68
CA ALA A 219 9.97 -14.26 2.60
C ALA A 219 10.07 -12.80 3.06
N TYR A 220 11.24 -12.17 2.88
CA TYR A 220 11.55 -10.82 3.37
C TYR A 220 10.54 -9.75 2.96
N HIS A 221 9.86 -9.93 1.82
CA HIS A 221 8.78 -9.07 1.32
C HIS A 221 7.48 -9.84 1.03
N GLY A 222 7.32 -11.00 1.67
CA GLY A 222 6.13 -11.85 1.59
C GLY A 222 5.04 -11.44 2.57
N THR A 223 4.41 -12.43 3.22
CA THR A 223 3.36 -12.22 4.22
C THR A 223 3.95 -11.88 5.60
N VAL A 224 4.94 -10.99 5.61
CA VAL A 224 5.63 -10.44 6.80
C VAL A 224 5.17 -9.03 7.11
N VAL A 225 5.52 -8.50 8.27
CA VAL A 225 5.14 -7.15 8.71
C VAL A 225 6.38 -6.26 8.79
N TRP A 226 6.29 -5.07 8.21
CA TRP A 226 7.33 -4.04 8.26
C TRP A 226 6.84 -2.82 9.04
N SER A 227 7.58 -2.39 10.06
CA SER A 227 7.15 -1.29 10.95
C SER A 227 6.89 0.01 10.18
N TRP A 228 7.80 0.39 9.29
CA TRP A 228 7.67 1.65 8.58
C TRP A 228 6.52 1.64 7.57
N GLN A 229 6.15 0.48 7.00
CA GLN A 229 4.97 0.34 6.12
C GLN A 229 3.67 0.56 6.90
N LEU A 230 3.58 0.04 8.13
CA LEU A 230 2.46 0.31 9.03
C LEU A 230 2.35 1.82 9.33
N ALA A 231 3.46 2.45 9.69
CA ALA A 231 3.48 3.87 10.00
C ALA A 231 3.16 4.74 8.76
N LEU A 232 3.70 4.38 7.59
CA LEU A 232 3.42 5.07 6.33
C LEU A 232 1.94 4.96 5.97
N MET A 233 1.34 3.79 6.10
CA MET A 233 -0.09 3.59 5.84
C MET A 233 -0.95 4.39 6.81
N ALA A 234 -0.64 4.32 8.11
CA ALA A 234 -1.37 5.04 9.15
C ALA A 234 -1.35 6.55 8.89
N ARG A 235 -0.16 7.10 8.59
CA ARG A 235 -0.01 8.52 8.26
C ARG A 235 -0.64 8.88 6.92
N GLY A 236 -0.58 8.00 5.92
CA GLY A 236 -1.25 8.19 4.64
C GLY A 236 -2.77 8.31 4.80
N PHE A 237 -3.40 7.37 5.50
CA PHE A 237 -4.84 7.44 5.80
C PHE A 237 -5.20 8.68 6.61
N GLU A 238 -4.39 9.05 7.59
CA GLU A 238 -4.60 10.29 8.36
C GLU A 238 -4.59 11.54 7.47
N LEU A 239 -3.62 11.64 6.57
CA LEU A 239 -3.53 12.74 5.61
C LEU A 239 -4.76 12.79 4.70
N GLN A 240 -5.26 11.64 4.25
CA GLN A 240 -6.49 11.60 3.44
C GLN A 240 -7.72 12.00 4.26
N LEU A 241 -7.88 11.52 5.50
CA LEU A 241 -8.97 11.91 6.39
C LEU A 241 -8.94 13.40 6.74
N ASP A 242 -7.76 14.01 6.90
CA ASP A 242 -7.63 15.44 7.15
C ASP A 242 -8.10 16.30 5.98
N ARG A 243 -8.03 15.81 4.74
CA ARG A 243 -8.57 16.51 3.56
C ARG A 243 -10.09 16.68 3.62
N CYS A 244 -10.80 15.86 4.41
CA CYS A 244 -12.25 15.98 4.60
C CYS A 244 -12.65 17.12 5.56
N HIS A 245 -11.69 17.69 6.27
CA HIS A 245 -11.91 18.76 7.25
C HIS A 245 -11.24 20.07 6.87
N ALA A 246 -10.75 20.20 5.63
CA ALA A 246 -10.21 21.45 5.14
C ALA A 246 -11.34 22.51 5.10
N PRO A 247 -11.20 23.67 5.74
CA PRO A 247 -12.20 24.72 5.67
C PRO A 247 -12.45 25.07 4.20
N ASN A 248 -13.73 25.17 3.82
CA ASN A 248 -14.22 25.45 2.46
C ASN A 248 -13.19 26.21 1.63
N ALA A 249 -12.75 25.57 0.54
CA ALA A 249 -11.81 26.11 -0.42
C ALA A 249 -12.07 27.59 -0.68
N THR A 250 -11.20 28.47 -0.16
CA THR A 250 -11.24 29.88 -0.51
C THR A 250 -10.42 30.04 -1.77
N THR A 251 -11.09 30.43 -2.86
CA THR A 251 -10.44 30.83 -4.10
C THR A 251 -9.62 32.10 -3.85
N SER A 252 -8.34 31.93 -3.51
CA SER A 252 -7.41 33.06 -3.49
C SER A 252 -6.92 33.33 -4.91
N THR A 253 -7.44 34.38 -5.54
CA THR A 253 -6.88 34.96 -6.77
C THR A 253 -5.68 35.82 -6.40
N GLY A 254 -4.48 35.40 -6.79
CA GLY A 254 -3.24 36.17 -6.64
C GLY A 254 -2.64 36.49 -8.01
N THR A 255 -2.21 37.73 -8.21
CA THR A 255 -1.51 38.16 -9.42
C THR A 255 -0.01 37.95 -9.24
N ALA A 256 0.58 37.03 -9.99
CA ALA A 256 2.03 36.86 -10.07
C ALA A 256 2.44 36.92 -11.54
N GLY A 257 2.90 38.10 -11.99
CA GLY A 257 3.56 38.35 -13.28
C GLY A 257 2.80 37.91 -14.53
N ASN A 258 2.20 38.85 -15.28
CA ASN A 258 1.56 38.68 -16.61
C ASN A 258 0.65 37.46 -16.85
N GLY A 259 0.29 36.70 -15.82
CA GLY A 259 -0.62 35.57 -15.90
C GLY A 259 -1.38 35.41 -14.59
N THR A 260 -2.69 35.19 -14.70
CA THR A 260 -3.56 34.86 -13.57
C THR A 260 -3.27 33.41 -13.16
N VAL A 261 -2.67 33.20 -11.98
CA VAL A 261 -2.53 31.87 -11.40
C VAL A 261 -3.65 31.69 -10.38
N THR A 262 -4.71 30.97 -10.77
CA THR A 262 -5.77 30.57 -9.84
C THR A 262 -5.25 29.43 -8.98
N ARG A 263 -4.91 29.72 -7.72
CA ARG A 263 -4.55 28.69 -6.75
C ARG A 263 -5.83 28.29 -6.01
N SER A 264 -6.50 27.25 -6.52
CA SER A 264 -7.55 26.57 -5.75
C SER A 264 -6.89 25.94 -4.53
N THR A 265 -7.19 26.43 -3.32
CA THR A 265 -7.04 25.62 -2.12
C THR A 265 -7.94 24.41 -2.32
N GLY A 266 -7.37 23.20 -2.36
CA GLY A 266 -8.02 22.00 -2.90
C GLY A 266 -9.47 21.85 -2.44
N SER A 267 -10.37 21.58 -3.38
CA SER A 267 -11.73 21.16 -3.07
C SER A 267 -11.69 19.95 -2.13
N VAL A 268 -12.64 19.89 -1.20
CA VAL A 268 -12.86 18.70 -0.38
C VAL A 268 -13.05 17.50 -1.32
N PRO A 269 -12.26 16.41 -1.19
CA PRO A 269 -12.38 15.25 -2.06
C PRO A 269 -13.78 14.63 -2.04
N ALA A 270 -14.24 14.09 -3.17
CA ALA A 270 -15.59 13.52 -3.27
C ALA A 270 -15.83 12.36 -2.27
N PHE A 271 -14.81 11.53 -2.00
CA PHE A 271 -14.92 10.43 -1.03
C PHE A 271 -15.29 10.90 0.38
N CYS A 272 -15.04 12.17 0.72
CA CYS A 272 -15.39 12.73 2.02
C CYS A 272 -16.91 12.89 2.20
N GLY A 273 -17.66 13.00 1.11
CA GLY A 273 -19.11 13.02 1.10
C GLY A 273 -19.75 11.65 0.84
N ASP A 274 -18.94 10.61 0.61
CA ASP A 274 -19.39 9.23 0.48
C ASP A 274 -19.26 8.55 1.84
N ASP A 275 -20.38 8.40 2.56
CA ASP A 275 -20.40 7.84 3.92
C ASP A 275 -19.78 6.42 3.98
N GLY A 276 -19.93 5.63 2.92
CA GLY A 276 -19.38 4.28 2.83
C GLY A 276 -17.87 4.31 2.74
N VAL A 277 -17.32 5.12 1.84
CA VAL A 277 -15.87 5.21 1.62
C VAL A 277 -15.17 5.95 2.77
N TYR A 278 -15.73 7.07 3.24
CA TYR A 278 -15.21 7.78 4.39
C TYR A 278 -15.24 6.90 5.65
N GLY A 279 -16.36 6.20 5.88
CA GLY A 279 -16.52 5.25 6.97
C GLY A 279 -15.51 4.11 6.90
N ALA A 280 -15.30 3.52 5.73
CA ALA A 280 -14.31 2.48 5.51
C ALA A 280 -12.88 2.99 5.78
N LEU A 281 -12.51 4.18 5.27
CA LEU A 281 -11.19 4.77 5.52
C LEU A 281 -10.95 5.02 7.02
N LYS A 282 -11.93 5.60 7.72
CA LYS A 282 -11.84 5.84 9.17
C LYS A 282 -11.74 4.52 9.95
N ALA A 283 -12.52 3.51 9.56
CA ALA A 283 -12.47 2.19 10.19
C ALA A 283 -11.12 1.50 9.94
N ALA A 284 -10.57 1.60 8.73
CA ALA A 284 -9.28 1.03 8.36
C ALA A 284 -8.13 1.70 9.13
N TYR A 285 -8.16 3.03 9.24
CA TYR A 285 -7.24 3.81 10.07
C TYR A 285 -7.25 3.33 11.52
N ASN A 286 -8.43 3.16 12.11
CA ASN A 286 -8.54 2.67 13.48
C ASN A 286 -8.11 1.23 13.63
N ARG A 287 -8.50 0.35 12.71
CA ARG A 287 -8.10 -1.05 12.75
C ARG A 287 -6.58 -1.18 12.70
N LEU A 288 -5.92 -0.39 11.84
CA LEU A 288 -4.46 -0.35 11.75
C LEU A 288 -3.83 0.10 13.07
N TRP A 289 -4.33 1.18 13.67
CA TRP A 289 -3.81 1.66 14.95
C TRP A 289 -4.09 0.72 16.13
N ASP A 290 -5.25 0.06 16.17
CA ASP A 290 -5.55 -0.94 17.20
C ASP A 290 -4.52 -2.07 17.16
N VAL A 291 -4.15 -2.53 15.96
CA VAL A 291 -3.12 -3.56 15.79
C VAL A 291 -1.73 -3.03 16.15
N ILE A 292 -1.37 -1.80 15.75
CA ILE A 292 -0.09 -1.18 16.12
C ILE A 292 0.03 -1.07 17.65
N GLU A 293 -0.99 -0.54 18.32
CA GLU A 293 -0.99 -0.31 19.77
C GLU A 293 -1.02 -1.62 20.56
N ALA A 294 -1.74 -2.64 20.08
CA ALA A 294 -1.73 -3.98 20.66
C ALA A 294 -0.35 -4.65 20.57
N ASN A 295 0.48 -4.27 19.60
CA ASN A 295 1.82 -4.83 19.37
C ASN A 295 2.95 -3.84 19.72
N LYS A 296 2.70 -2.87 20.62
CA LYS A 296 3.65 -1.81 20.98
C LYS A 296 5.06 -2.29 21.33
N ASP A 297 5.16 -3.46 21.97
CA ASP A 297 6.43 -4.05 22.41
C ASP A 297 7.31 -4.48 21.23
N GLN A 298 6.72 -4.66 20.05
CA GLN A 298 7.40 -5.11 18.83
C GLN A 298 7.76 -3.96 17.89
N LEU A 299 7.27 -2.74 18.12
CA LEU A 299 7.38 -1.62 17.17
C LEU A 299 8.82 -1.11 16.96
N GLN A 300 9.76 -1.48 17.83
CA GLN A 300 11.20 -1.22 17.64
C GLN A 300 11.89 -2.22 16.70
N SER A 301 11.15 -3.23 16.21
CA SER A 301 11.61 -4.15 15.19
C SER A 301 11.43 -3.52 13.80
N GLU A 302 12.40 -3.71 12.93
CA GLU A 302 12.27 -3.30 11.52
C GLU A 302 11.22 -4.15 10.80
N VAL A 303 11.43 -5.46 10.82
CA VAL A 303 10.60 -6.47 10.18
C VAL A 303 10.37 -7.62 11.16
N TRP A 304 9.15 -8.14 11.17
CA TRP A 304 8.81 -9.34 11.91
C TRP A 304 7.82 -10.19 11.14
N SER A 305 7.60 -11.37 11.68
CA SER A 305 6.66 -12.33 11.13
C SER A 305 5.84 -12.95 12.25
N TRP A 306 5.22 -14.07 11.94
CA TRP A 306 4.29 -14.78 12.78
C TRP A 306 4.28 -16.26 12.46
N THR A 307 3.86 -17.05 13.44
CA THR A 307 3.49 -18.45 13.28
C THR A 307 2.01 -18.62 13.59
N TYR A 308 1.37 -19.65 13.03
CA TYR A 308 -0.03 -19.97 13.31
C TYR A 308 -0.18 -21.32 14.01
N SER A 309 -0.92 -21.37 15.11
CA SER A 309 -1.24 -22.58 15.87
C SER A 309 -2.76 -22.78 15.95
N VAL A 310 -3.25 -23.87 15.37
CA VAL A 310 -4.67 -24.27 15.45
C VAL A 310 -5.06 -24.58 16.91
N ALA A 311 -4.16 -25.20 17.68
CA ALA A 311 -4.41 -25.49 19.10
C ALA A 311 -4.62 -24.21 19.92
N ASN A 312 -3.87 -23.15 19.61
CA ASN A 312 -4.03 -21.86 20.28
C ASN A 312 -5.32 -21.16 19.84
N ALA A 313 -5.66 -21.24 18.54
CA ALA A 313 -6.91 -20.69 18.01
C ALA A 313 -8.16 -21.37 18.60
N ALA A 314 -8.09 -22.67 18.91
CA ALA A 314 -9.20 -23.41 19.53
C ALA A 314 -9.47 -23.00 20.98
N ASN A 315 -8.48 -22.41 21.67
CA ASN A 315 -8.61 -21.90 23.03
C ASN A 315 -9.06 -20.42 23.07
N SER A 316 -9.59 -19.91 21.95
CA SER A 316 -10.00 -18.50 21.78
C SER A 316 -11.27 -18.09 22.53
N THR A 317 -12.01 -19.06 23.06
CA THR A 317 -13.23 -18.82 23.81
C THR A 317 -12.92 -18.95 25.29
N ASN A 318 -13.10 -17.86 26.04
CA ASN A 318 -13.15 -17.95 27.50
C ASN A 318 -14.42 -18.74 27.93
N ALA A 319 -14.45 -19.26 29.16
CA ALA A 319 -15.47 -20.18 29.68
C ALA A 319 -16.94 -19.69 29.55
N ASN A 320 -17.11 -18.40 29.25
CA ASN A 320 -18.35 -17.67 29.05
C ASN A 320 -18.69 -17.41 27.56
N GLY A 321 -17.98 -18.01 26.61
CA GLY A 321 -18.31 -17.99 25.18
C GLY A 321 -18.06 -16.64 24.48
N THR A 322 -17.42 -15.68 25.15
CA THR A 322 -17.00 -14.42 24.52
C THR A 322 -15.67 -14.60 23.78
N PRO A 323 -15.41 -13.81 22.71
CA PRO A 323 -14.12 -13.81 22.04
C PRO A 323 -13.04 -13.26 22.97
N ASN A 324 -11.95 -14.00 23.15
CA ASN A 324 -10.81 -13.55 23.91
C ASN A 324 -10.01 -12.53 23.07
N ASN A 325 -9.82 -11.32 23.62
CA ASN A 325 -9.03 -10.24 22.97
C ASN A 325 -7.51 -10.42 23.16
N ASP A 326 -7.06 -11.48 23.84
CA ASP A 326 -5.66 -11.84 23.87
C ASP A 326 -5.21 -12.35 22.49
N THR A 327 -4.13 -11.79 21.94
CA THR A 327 -3.51 -12.26 20.70
C THR A 327 -3.19 -13.77 20.75
N SER A 328 -2.93 -14.33 21.94
CA SER A 328 -2.70 -15.77 22.15
C SER A 328 -3.87 -16.66 21.73
N ALA A 329 -5.10 -16.13 21.79
CA ALA A 329 -6.34 -16.80 21.40
C ALA A 329 -6.57 -16.79 19.88
N THR A 330 -5.87 -15.94 19.12
CA THR A 330 -6.13 -15.79 17.68
C THR A 330 -5.46 -16.85 16.80
N GLY A 331 -4.66 -17.74 17.40
CA GLY A 331 -3.77 -18.67 16.70
C GLY A 331 -2.48 -18.03 16.20
N TYR A 332 -2.43 -16.71 16.01
CA TYR A 332 -1.22 -16.00 15.61
C TYR A 332 -0.27 -15.79 16.80
N LYS A 333 1.02 -15.96 16.56
CA LYS A 333 2.08 -15.63 17.50
C LYS A 333 3.18 -14.88 16.79
N PHE A 334 3.61 -13.76 17.34
CA PHE A 334 4.78 -13.01 16.87
C PHE A 334 6.00 -13.94 16.74
N SER A 335 6.78 -13.74 15.68
CA SER A 335 8.06 -14.40 15.46
C SER A 335 9.05 -13.41 14.84
N PRO A 336 10.28 -13.31 15.37
CA PRO A 336 11.36 -12.68 14.61
C PRO A 336 11.47 -13.35 13.23
N LEU A 337 11.74 -12.58 12.18
CA LEU A 337 11.81 -13.15 10.83
C LEU A 337 12.96 -14.16 10.70
N GLY A 338 14.12 -13.87 11.30
CA GLY A 338 15.33 -14.68 11.17
C GLY A 338 15.31 -16.02 11.90
N VAL A 339 14.27 -16.30 12.70
CA VAL A 339 14.09 -17.63 13.31
C VAL A 339 13.20 -18.56 12.48
N LEU A 340 12.56 -18.03 11.43
CA LEU A 340 11.77 -18.85 10.51
C LEU A 340 12.67 -19.56 9.49
N PRO A 341 12.25 -20.73 8.98
CA PRO A 341 12.98 -21.40 7.90
C PRO A 341 13.16 -20.48 6.69
N PRO A 342 14.29 -20.57 5.97
CA PRO A 342 14.51 -19.79 4.75
C PRO A 342 13.33 -19.94 3.79
N PRO A 343 12.92 -18.86 3.10
CA PRO A 343 11.91 -18.97 2.06
C PRO A 343 12.43 -19.84 0.90
N PRO A 344 11.53 -20.44 0.09
CA PRO A 344 11.93 -21.23 -1.07
C PRO A 344 12.87 -20.46 -2.00
N GLY A 345 13.94 -21.11 -2.47
CA GLY A 345 14.91 -20.51 -3.39
C GLY A 345 16.00 -19.65 -2.75
N VAL A 346 16.06 -19.55 -1.41
CA VAL A 346 17.10 -18.81 -0.69
C VAL A 346 17.84 -19.74 0.28
N SER A 347 19.17 -19.69 0.30
CA SER A 347 20.03 -20.63 1.03
C SER A 347 20.20 -20.31 2.53
N GLY A 348 19.73 -19.16 3.00
CA GLY A 348 19.90 -18.71 4.38
C GLY A 348 18.68 -17.97 4.91
N GLY A 349 18.52 -17.97 6.24
CA GLY A 349 17.49 -17.19 6.91
C GLY A 349 17.77 -15.70 6.77
N THR A 350 16.71 -14.90 6.67
CA THR A 350 16.82 -13.45 6.57
C THR A 350 17.33 -12.87 7.90
N GLU A 351 18.35 -12.01 7.87
CA GLU A 351 18.83 -11.34 9.08
C GLU A 351 17.70 -10.49 9.70
N SER A 352 17.45 -10.65 11.00
CA SER A 352 16.44 -9.89 11.73
C SER A 352 17.04 -9.01 12.84
N ASN A 353 18.36 -8.83 12.85
CA ASN A 353 19.10 -8.44 14.05
C ASN A 353 19.70 -7.03 14.03
N ILE A 354 19.14 -6.11 13.25
CA ILE A 354 19.57 -4.71 13.34
C ILE A 354 18.37 -3.76 13.45
N ARG A 355 18.40 -2.92 14.49
CA ARG A 355 17.52 -1.75 14.59
C ARG A 355 17.96 -0.77 13.50
N GLN A 356 17.33 -0.80 12.34
CA GLN A 356 17.56 0.22 11.31
C GLN A 356 16.79 1.48 11.64
N LEU A 357 17.16 2.61 11.01
CA LEU A 357 16.50 3.90 11.23
C LEU A 357 14.97 3.82 11.05
N TRP A 358 14.51 2.95 10.15
CA TRP A 358 13.10 2.66 9.88
C TRP A 358 12.33 2.16 11.12
N SER A 359 13.00 1.45 12.04
CA SER A 359 12.39 0.93 13.26
C SER A 359 12.12 2.00 14.32
N LEU A 360 12.55 3.24 14.09
CA LEU A 360 12.25 4.39 14.94
C LEU A 360 11.02 5.19 14.48
N THR A 361 10.36 4.80 13.38
CA THR A 361 9.24 5.58 12.82
C THR A 361 8.11 5.79 13.84
N PHE A 362 7.84 4.79 14.69
CA PHE A 362 6.82 4.89 15.73
C PHE A 362 7.18 5.79 16.92
N LEU A 363 8.42 6.33 16.99
CA LEU A 363 8.73 7.44 17.90
C LEU A 363 8.14 8.77 17.40
N ALA A 364 7.92 8.90 16.10
CA ALA A 364 7.48 10.14 15.45
C ALA A 364 6.01 10.15 15.05
N VAL A 365 5.32 9.00 15.13
CA VAL A 365 3.94 8.85 14.67
C VAL A 365 3.09 8.28 15.81
N GLN A 366 1.98 8.95 16.09
CA GLN A 366 0.98 8.54 17.09
C GLN A 366 -0.41 8.61 16.48
N ARG A 367 -1.35 7.85 17.04
CA ARG A 367 -2.76 7.89 16.64
C ARG A 367 -3.32 9.28 16.89
N ASN A 368 -3.87 9.89 15.85
CA ASN A 368 -4.59 11.15 15.94
C ASN A 368 -5.99 10.91 16.54
N SER A 369 -6.22 11.45 17.73
CA SER A 369 -7.47 11.28 18.48
C SER A 369 -8.70 11.84 17.77
N LYS A 370 -8.52 12.76 16.81
CA LYS A 370 -9.62 13.31 15.98
C LYS A 370 -10.34 12.22 15.18
N PHE A 371 -9.62 11.18 14.80
CA PHE A 371 -10.13 10.11 13.94
C PHE A 371 -10.42 8.81 14.70
N ARG A 372 -10.35 8.83 16.03
CA ARG A 372 -10.72 7.67 16.85
C ARG A 372 -12.18 7.28 16.70
#